data_AF-A0A4R0P7N6-F1
#
_entry.id   AF-A0A4R0P7N6-F1
#
_cell.length_a   1.000
_cell.length_b   1.000
_cell.length_c   1.000
_cell.angle_alpha   90.00
_cell.angle_beta   90.00
_cell.angle_gamma   90.00
#
_symmetry.space_group_name_H-M   'P 1'
#
loop_
_entity.id
_entity.type
_entity.pdbx_description
1 polymer ?
#
loop_
_entity_poly.entity_id
_entity_poly.type
_entity_poly.pdbx_seq_one_letter_code
_entity_poly.pdbx_strand_id
1 'polypeptide(L)'
;MNEELKVLISYYKDEESLIESLIKEDVIDQDHQAIHLHSLVLNKIQRKINFLEKLTNPNAAKLEAVKNRLEYLNKLSNKNNAFNYHEEISKQIDHQLDLLNSFTTGYFNDGQEFDDAVFDLAENRIESFIFNLNKSRDLSLKFTKTGHEILVLLSNFKKLKKEYILDIDKRNILKLIGFREDKQMNALILTYDLAGFRDAIPLKQIISRVIFDVFNFQNLDNQTTLQIFK
;
A
#
# COMPACT_ATOMS: atom_id res chain seq x y z
N MET A 1 -14.85 -9.26 0.85
CA MET A 1 -13.95 -8.12 0.55
C MET A 1 -14.42 -6.78 1.13
N ASN A 2 -15.53 -6.17 0.69
CA ASN A 2 -15.90 -4.81 1.16
C ASN A 2 -16.33 -4.76 2.65
N GLU A 3 -17.03 -5.78 3.15
CA GLU A 3 -17.40 -5.88 4.57
C GLU A 3 -16.21 -6.20 5.49
N GLU A 4 -15.28 -7.07 5.07
CA GLU A 4 -14.06 -7.35 5.83
C GLU A 4 -13.15 -6.12 5.94
N LEU A 5 -13.06 -5.33 4.86
CA LEU A 5 -12.35 -4.06 4.87
C LEU A 5 -13.01 -3.05 5.82
N LYS A 6 -14.34 -2.98 5.87
CA LYS A 6 -15.05 -2.12 6.83
C LYS A 6 -14.79 -2.53 8.27
N VAL A 7 -14.81 -3.84 8.57
CA VAL A 7 -14.48 -4.36 9.90
C VAL A 7 -13.05 -3.98 10.28
N LEU A 8 -12.10 -4.12 9.36
CA LEU A 8 -10.70 -3.78 9.60
C LEU A 8 -10.50 -2.26 9.80
N ILE A 9 -11.21 -1.42 9.03
CA ILE A 9 -11.20 0.03 9.22
C ILE A 9 -11.77 0.39 10.59
N SER A 10 -12.88 -0.23 11.01
CA SER A 10 -13.46 -0.01 12.34
C SER A 10 -12.46 -0.33 13.44
N TYR A 11 -11.80 -1.49 13.35
CA TYR A 11 -10.77 -1.89 14.31
C TYR A 11 -9.66 -0.83 14.45
N TYR A 12 -9.13 -0.32 13.33
CA TYR A 12 -8.09 0.71 13.37
C TYR A 12 -8.60 2.06 13.90
N LYS A 13 -9.87 2.41 13.69
CA LYS A 13 -10.47 3.63 14.26
C LYS A 13 -10.65 3.52 15.78
N ASP A 14 -10.99 2.34 16.28
CA ASP A 14 -11.04 2.09 17.72
C ASP A 14 -9.63 2.20 18.34
N GLU A 15 -8.61 1.64 17.67
CA GLU A 15 -7.21 1.76 18.07
C GLU A 15 -6.72 3.22 18.03
N GLU A 16 -7.10 3.99 17.00
CA GLU A 16 -6.81 5.43 16.89
C GLU A 16 -7.35 6.20 18.09
N SER A 17 -8.62 5.99 18.45
CA SER A 17 -9.27 6.67 19.58
C SER A 17 -8.60 6.35 20.92
N LEU A 18 -8.14 5.10 21.10
CA LEU A 18 -7.40 4.69 22.28
C LEU A 18 -6.04 5.41 22.38
N ILE A 19 -5.27 5.46 21.30
CA ILE A 19 -3.97 6.16 21.28
C ILE A 19 -4.14 7.66 21.50
N GLU A 20 -5.17 8.28 20.90
CA GLU A 20 -5.48 9.70 21.17
C GLU A 20 -5.80 9.97 22.63
N SER A 21 -6.44 9.02 23.32
CA SER A 21 -6.73 9.13 24.75
C SER A 21 -5.47 9.02 25.59
N LEU A 22 -4.57 8.09 25.27
CA LEU A 22 -3.25 7.98 25.93
C LEU A 22 -2.41 9.24 25.75
N ILE A 23 -2.38 9.84 24.55
CA ILE A 23 -1.66 11.09 24.32
C ILE A 23 -2.22 12.21 25.21
N LYS A 24 -3.53 12.28 25.42
CA LYS A 24 -4.15 13.28 26.31
C LYS A 24 -3.72 13.07 27.77
N GLU A 25 -3.65 11.82 28.21
CA GLU A 25 -3.13 11.47 29.55
C GLU A 25 -1.67 11.85 29.70
N ASP A 26 -0.80 11.49 28.74
CA ASP A 26 0.63 11.83 28.79
C ASP A 26 0.87 13.35 28.77
N VAL A 27 0.01 14.13 28.11
CA VAL A 27 0.06 15.59 28.12
C VAL A 27 -0.26 16.15 29.52
N ILE A 28 -1.20 15.54 30.24
CA ILE A 28 -1.51 15.90 31.62
C ILE A 28 -0.32 15.56 32.53
N ASP A 29 0.29 14.39 32.31
CA ASP A 29 1.43 13.88 33.08
C ASP A 29 2.77 14.52 32.68
N GLN A 30 2.78 15.35 31.62
CA GLN A 30 3.96 15.99 31.04
C GLN A 30 5.04 14.98 30.58
N ASP A 31 4.65 13.74 30.27
CA ASP A 31 5.57 12.73 29.73
C ASP A 31 5.78 12.96 28.23
N HIS A 32 6.70 13.88 27.93
CA HIS A 32 7.08 14.21 26.55
C HIS A 32 7.62 13.01 25.76
N GLN A 33 8.20 12.00 26.42
CA GLN A 33 8.71 10.82 25.75
C GLN A 33 7.56 9.91 25.32
N ALA A 34 6.59 9.67 26.20
CA ALA A 34 5.37 8.93 25.89
C ALA A 34 4.56 9.62 24.78
N ILE A 35 4.37 10.94 24.86
CA ILE A 35 3.71 11.75 23.81
C ILE A 35 4.38 11.51 22.45
N HIS A 36 5.71 11.55 22.39
CA HIS A 36 6.43 11.35 21.14
C HIS A 36 6.21 9.95 20.57
N LEU A 37 6.32 8.91 21.41
CA LEU A 37 6.14 7.52 21.00
C LEU A 37 4.70 7.24 20.54
N HIS A 38 3.71 7.67 21.30
CA HIS A 38 2.30 7.51 20.95
C HIS A 38 1.95 8.30 19.69
N SER A 39 2.52 9.49 19.49
CA SER A 39 2.36 10.25 18.23
C SER A 39 2.91 9.51 17.02
N LEU A 40 4.02 8.77 17.15
CA LEU A 40 4.54 7.93 16.07
C LEU A 40 3.62 6.75 15.76
N VAL A 41 3.02 6.15 16.79
CA VAL A 41 2.04 5.07 16.64
C VAL A 41 0.77 5.58 15.96
N LEU A 42 0.23 6.71 16.41
CA LEU A 42 -0.95 7.36 15.83
C LEU A 42 -0.76 7.62 14.33
N ASN A 43 0.38 8.18 13.94
CA ASN A 43 0.71 8.41 12.52
C ASN A 43 0.73 7.10 11.70
N LYS A 44 1.16 5.98 12.28
CA LYS A 44 1.14 4.68 11.59
C LYS A 44 -0.29 4.16 11.43
N ILE A 45 -1.13 4.29 12.45
CA ILE A 45 -2.54 3.88 12.42
C ILE A 45 -3.30 4.69 11.37
N GLN A 46 -3.15 6.02 11.38
CA GLN A 46 -3.78 6.92 10.40
C GLN A 46 -3.39 6.60 8.96
N ARG A 47 -2.11 6.30 8.72
CA ARG A 47 -1.66 5.84 7.39
C ARG A 47 -2.35 4.55 6.96
N LYS A 48 -2.55 3.60 7.88
CA LYS A 48 -3.25 2.34 7.59
C LYS A 48 -4.73 2.59 7.30
N ILE A 49 -5.41 3.45 8.07
CA ILE A 49 -6.81 3.83 7.82
C ILE A 49 -6.93 4.45 6.43
N ASN A 50 -6.12 5.48 6.12
CA ASN A 50 -6.16 6.17 4.83
C ASN A 50 -5.88 5.20 3.67
N PHE A 51 -5.00 4.22 3.89
CA PHE A 51 -4.71 3.18 2.92
C PHE A 51 -5.92 2.25 2.67
N LEU A 52 -6.55 1.74 3.73
CA LEU A 52 -7.73 0.88 3.61
C LEU A 52 -8.91 1.62 2.96
N GLU A 53 -9.11 2.89 3.32
CA GLU A 53 -10.15 3.74 2.71
C GLU A 53 -9.87 3.95 1.20
N LYS A 54 -8.61 4.06 0.79
CA LYS A 54 -8.21 4.10 -0.63
C LYS A 54 -8.50 2.81 -1.39
N LEU A 55 -8.43 1.65 -0.73
CA LEU A 55 -8.82 0.38 -1.36
C LEU A 55 -10.33 0.29 -1.58
N THR A 56 -11.12 0.86 -0.67
CA THR A 56 -12.59 0.89 -0.79
C THR A 56 -13.09 1.97 -1.76
N ASN A 57 -12.32 3.05 -1.99
CA ASN A 57 -12.70 4.13 -2.87
C ASN A 57 -11.49 4.65 -3.71
N PRO A 58 -11.45 4.40 -5.03
CA PRO A 58 -10.41 4.88 -5.95
C PRO A 58 -10.22 6.40 -5.96
N ASN A 59 -11.24 7.14 -5.53
CA ASN A 59 -11.22 8.59 -5.42
C ASN A 59 -10.77 9.10 -4.06
N ALA A 60 -10.44 8.23 -3.09
CA ALA A 60 -10.11 8.62 -1.72
C ALA A 60 -9.00 9.68 -1.63
N ALA A 61 -7.97 9.62 -2.49
CA ALA A 61 -6.92 10.64 -2.53
C ALA A 61 -7.42 12.02 -3.01
N LYS A 62 -8.36 12.05 -3.96
CA LYS A 62 -9.02 13.29 -4.41
C LYS A 62 -9.96 13.82 -3.33
N LEU A 63 -10.68 12.93 -2.66
CA LEU A 63 -11.54 13.23 -1.50
C LEU A 63 -10.74 13.84 -0.34
N GLU A 64 -9.59 13.26 0.00
CA GLU A 64 -8.68 13.76 1.05
C GLU A 64 -8.11 15.13 0.69
N ALA A 65 -7.65 15.33 -0.55
CA ALA A 65 -7.17 16.63 -1.02
C ALA A 65 -8.27 17.70 -0.99
N VAL A 66 -9.50 17.34 -1.35
CA VAL A 66 -10.67 18.21 -1.32
C VAL A 66 -11.08 18.52 0.13
N LYS A 67 -11.08 17.54 1.04
CA LYS A 67 -11.32 17.73 2.48
C LYS A 67 -10.29 18.65 3.14
N ASN A 68 -8.99 18.42 2.87
CA ASN A 68 -7.91 19.26 3.38
C ASN A 68 -8.02 20.70 2.88
N ARG A 69 -8.44 20.88 1.63
CA ARG A 69 -8.71 22.20 1.06
C ARG A 69 -9.90 22.88 1.75
N LEU A 70 -10.97 22.14 2.03
CA LEU A 70 -12.14 22.61 2.79
C LEU A 70 -11.75 23.04 4.21
N GLU A 71 -10.97 22.22 4.90
CA GLU A 71 -10.53 22.49 6.27
C GLU A 71 -9.61 23.72 6.35
N TYR A 72 -8.72 23.88 5.36
CA TYR A 72 -7.91 25.09 5.21
C TYR A 72 -8.76 26.34 4.94
N LEU A 73 -9.78 26.23 4.08
CA LEU A 73 -10.70 27.33 3.79
C LEU A 73 -11.54 27.71 5.02
N ASN A 74 -12.01 26.74 5.80
CA ASN A 74 -12.75 26.97 7.05
C ASN A 74 -11.86 27.64 8.12
N LYS A 75 -10.58 27.24 8.22
CA LYS A 75 -9.60 27.91 9.11
C LYS A 75 -9.32 29.35 8.70
N LEU A 76 -9.40 29.67 7.40
CA LEU A 76 -9.23 31.02 6.86
C LEU A 76 -10.49 31.88 7.03
N SER A 77 -11.69 31.35 6.81
CA SER A 77 -12.94 32.11 6.97
C SER A 77 -13.20 32.48 8.43
N ASN A 78 -12.76 31.65 9.38
CA ASN A 78 -12.80 31.98 10.81
C ASN A 78 -11.86 33.14 11.20
N LYS A 79 -10.92 33.54 10.32
CA LYS A 79 -10.00 34.67 10.53
C LYS A 79 -10.37 35.93 9.74
N ASN A 80 -11.04 35.79 8.60
CA ASN A 80 -11.40 36.90 7.71
C ASN A 80 -12.91 36.88 7.43
N ASN A 81 -13.60 37.99 7.70
CA ASN A 81 -15.03 38.21 7.44
C ASN A 81 -15.40 38.24 5.92
N ALA A 82 -14.96 37.26 5.14
CA ALA A 82 -15.23 37.12 3.71
C ALA A 82 -16.31 36.04 3.46
N PHE A 83 -17.47 36.18 4.11
CA PHE A 83 -18.52 35.16 4.17
C PHE A 83 -19.02 34.68 2.80
N ASN A 84 -19.23 35.58 1.84
CA ASN A 84 -19.91 35.24 0.57
C ASN A 84 -19.03 34.48 -0.45
N TYR A 85 -17.73 34.75 -0.50
CA TYR A 85 -16.81 34.07 -1.43
C TYR A 85 -16.47 32.63 -0.97
N HIS A 86 -16.45 32.41 0.34
CA HIS A 86 -16.18 31.09 0.91
C HIS A 86 -17.38 30.13 0.82
N GLU A 87 -18.60 30.65 0.80
CA GLU A 87 -19.82 29.85 0.70
C GLU A 87 -20.03 29.26 -0.70
N GLU A 88 -19.74 30.03 -1.76
CA GLU A 88 -19.81 29.53 -3.15
C GLU A 88 -18.75 28.47 -3.45
N ILE A 89 -17.53 28.65 -2.93
CA ILE A 89 -16.45 27.64 -3.05
C ILE A 89 -16.79 26.38 -2.26
N SER A 90 -17.39 26.49 -1.07
CA SER A 90 -17.83 25.32 -0.30
C SER A 90 -18.89 24.52 -1.04
N LYS A 91 -19.89 25.17 -1.65
CA LYS A 91 -20.92 24.48 -2.45
C LYS A 91 -20.34 23.77 -3.68
N GLN A 92 -19.34 24.35 -4.34
CA GLN A 92 -18.64 23.71 -5.46
C GLN A 92 -17.82 22.49 -5.00
N ILE A 93 -17.21 22.59 -3.81
CA ILE A 93 -16.48 21.49 -3.20
C ILE A 93 -17.42 20.37 -2.78
N ASP A 94 -18.57 20.68 -2.17
CA ASP A 94 -19.57 19.68 -1.77
C ASP A 94 -20.12 18.91 -2.97
N HIS A 95 -20.38 19.60 -4.09
CA HIS A 95 -20.76 18.95 -5.34
C HIS A 95 -19.65 18.05 -5.92
N GLN A 96 -18.37 18.42 -5.77
CA GLN A 96 -17.26 17.56 -6.13
C GLN A 96 -17.14 16.34 -5.21
N LEU A 97 -17.43 16.49 -3.91
CA LEU A 97 -17.45 15.40 -2.96
C LEU A 97 -18.56 14.39 -3.29
N ASP A 98 -19.76 14.86 -3.63
CA ASP A 98 -20.88 13.99 -4.01
C ASP A 98 -20.57 13.16 -5.27
N LEU A 99 -19.97 13.79 -6.30
CA LEU A 99 -19.54 13.07 -7.51
C LEU A 99 -18.47 12.00 -7.20
N LEU A 100 -17.51 12.32 -6.34
CA LEU A 100 -16.44 11.38 -5.95
C LEU A 100 -16.96 10.24 -5.06
N ASN A 101 -18.01 10.49 -4.27
CA ASN A 101 -18.68 9.52 -3.40
C ASN A 101 -19.66 8.61 -4.16
N SER A 102 -20.25 9.08 -5.27
CA SER A 102 -21.15 8.27 -6.11
C SER A 102 -20.45 7.20 -6.96
N PHE A 103 -19.11 7.17 -6.96
CA PHE A 103 -18.33 6.22 -7.74
C PHE A 103 -18.26 4.86 -7.02
N THR A 104 -18.76 3.80 -7.67
CA THR A 104 -18.63 2.42 -7.21
C THR A 104 -17.50 1.72 -7.98
N THR A 105 -16.61 1.05 -7.26
CA THR A 105 -15.51 0.29 -7.86
C THR A 105 -16.05 -0.84 -8.74
N GLY A 106 -15.61 -0.85 -10.00
CA GLY A 106 -15.77 -2.00 -10.88
C GLY A 106 -15.11 -3.25 -10.29
N TYR A 107 -15.77 -4.37 -10.55
CA TYR A 107 -15.45 -5.75 -10.19
C TYR A 107 -13.94 -6.05 -10.14
N PHE A 108 -13.45 -6.51 -8.98
CA PHE A 108 -12.09 -7.00 -8.79
C PHE A 108 -12.06 -8.46 -9.27
N ASN A 109 -11.46 -8.73 -10.42
CA ASN A 109 -11.26 -10.10 -10.89
C ASN A 109 -10.30 -10.80 -9.94
N ASP A 110 -10.78 -11.88 -9.32
CA ASP A 110 -9.96 -12.82 -8.56
C ASP A 110 -8.96 -13.44 -9.54
N GLY A 111 -7.72 -12.95 -9.53
CA GLY A 111 -6.71 -13.27 -10.55
C GLY A 111 -6.20 -14.69 -10.40
N GLN A 112 -6.93 -15.65 -10.96
CA GLN A 112 -6.56 -17.07 -11.00
C GLN A 112 -5.27 -17.29 -11.79
N GLU A 113 -4.94 -16.41 -12.74
CA GLU A 113 -3.75 -16.51 -13.58
C GLU A 113 -2.45 -16.45 -12.76
N PHE A 114 -2.46 -15.75 -11.62
CA PHE A 114 -1.31 -15.75 -10.71
C PHE A 114 -1.17 -17.08 -9.99
N ASP A 115 -2.28 -17.64 -9.51
CA ASP A 115 -2.27 -18.93 -8.82
C ASP A 115 -1.79 -20.02 -9.77
N ASP A 116 -2.36 -20.08 -10.97
CA ASP A 116 -1.99 -21.04 -12.01
C ASP A 116 -0.49 -20.96 -12.32
N ALA A 117 0.08 -19.76 -12.46
CA ALA A 117 1.52 -19.58 -12.69
C ALA A 117 2.39 -20.06 -11.52
N VAL A 118 1.95 -19.85 -10.27
CA VAL A 118 2.67 -20.37 -9.09
C VAL A 118 2.61 -21.90 -9.05
N PHE A 119 1.44 -22.49 -9.29
CA PHE A 119 1.27 -23.95 -9.33
C PHE A 119 2.08 -24.58 -10.47
N ASP A 120 1.99 -24.03 -11.68
CA ASP A 120 2.78 -24.50 -12.82
C ASP A 120 4.28 -24.40 -12.53
N LEU A 121 4.74 -23.35 -11.85
CA LEU A 121 6.15 -23.23 -11.42
C LEU A 121 6.50 -24.29 -10.36
N ALA A 122 5.64 -24.49 -9.36
CA ALA A 122 5.83 -25.48 -8.30
C ALA A 122 5.89 -26.92 -8.85
N GLU A 123 5.14 -27.21 -9.91
CA GLU A 123 5.10 -28.51 -10.60
C GLU A 123 6.18 -28.68 -11.69
N ASN A 124 7.03 -27.67 -11.91
CA ASN A 124 8.01 -27.63 -13.02
C ASN A 124 7.38 -27.67 -14.43
N ARG A 125 6.14 -27.20 -14.60
CA ARG A 125 5.50 -27.06 -15.92
C ARG A 125 6.00 -25.81 -16.67
N ILE A 126 6.52 -24.84 -15.94
CA ILE A 126 7.18 -23.63 -16.45
C ILE A 126 8.50 -23.43 -15.71
N GLU A 127 9.49 -22.82 -16.37
CA GLU A 127 10.79 -22.54 -15.76
C GLU A 127 10.75 -21.31 -14.85
N SER A 128 10.05 -20.27 -15.29
CA SER A 128 9.92 -19.02 -14.55
C SER A 128 8.73 -18.19 -15.03
N PHE A 129 8.31 -17.22 -14.24
CA PHE A 129 7.38 -16.18 -14.68
C PHE A 129 7.78 -14.81 -14.12
N ILE A 130 7.34 -13.75 -14.78
CA ILE A 130 7.56 -12.36 -14.36
C ILE A 130 6.21 -11.70 -14.09
N PHE A 131 6.06 -11.19 -12.87
CA PHE A 131 4.94 -10.36 -12.46
C PHE A 131 5.36 -8.89 -12.52
N ASN A 132 4.85 -8.17 -13.52
CA ASN A 132 5.18 -6.77 -13.74
C ASN A 132 4.31 -5.89 -12.84
N LEU A 133 4.95 -5.18 -11.92
CA LEU A 133 4.28 -4.21 -11.04
C LEU A 133 4.13 -2.87 -11.75
N ASN A 134 5.14 -2.44 -12.50
CA ASN A 134 5.09 -1.25 -13.33
C ASN A 134 6.03 -1.42 -14.54
N LYS A 135 5.44 -1.55 -15.74
CA LYS A 135 6.21 -1.70 -16.99
C LYS A 135 7.02 -0.46 -17.36
N SER A 136 6.48 0.75 -17.18
CA SER A 136 7.15 1.99 -17.60
C SER A 136 8.43 2.23 -16.81
N ARG A 137 8.48 1.76 -15.56
CA ARG A 137 9.65 1.84 -14.68
C ARG A 137 10.49 0.58 -14.64
N ASP A 138 10.13 -0.44 -15.42
CA ASP A 138 10.81 -1.74 -15.44
C ASP A 138 10.91 -2.35 -14.03
N LEU A 139 9.80 -2.26 -13.29
CA LEU A 139 9.64 -2.77 -11.93
C LEU A 139 8.83 -4.07 -11.99
N SER A 140 9.50 -5.18 -11.71
CA SER A 140 8.89 -6.51 -11.78
C SER A 140 9.48 -7.47 -10.76
N LEU A 141 8.71 -8.51 -10.45
CA LEU A 141 9.14 -9.63 -9.63
C LEU A 141 9.28 -10.86 -10.55
N LYS A 142 10.47 -11.45 -10.60
CA LYS A 142 10.72 -12.70 -11.31
C LYS A 142 10.66 -13.87 -10.33
N PHE A 143 9.92 -14.91 -10.69
CA PHE A 143 9.76 -16.13 -9.93
C PHE A 143 10.43 -17.26 -10.68
N THR A 144 11.36 -17.96 -10.03
CA THR A 144 12.06 -19.12 -10.58
C THR A 144 12.08 -20.21 -9.52
N LYS A 145 11.99 -21.48 -9.92
CA LYS A 145 12.15 -22.59 -8.97
C LYS A 145 13.60 -23.05 -8.90
N THR A 146 14.11 -23.22 -7.69
CA THR A 146 15.45 -23.74 -7.40
C THR A 146 15.33 -24.89 -6.40
N GLY A 147 15.34 -26.12 -6.92
CA GLY A 147 15.14 -27.31 -6.08
C GLY A 147 13.75 -27.34 -5.45
N HIS A 148 13.69 -27.25 -4.12
CA HIS A 148 12.45 -27.22 -3.34
C HIS A 148 12.02 -25.80 -2.93
N GLU A 149 12.60 -24.76 -3.54
CA GLU A 149 12.27 -23.38 -3.20
C GLU A 149 11.82 -22.61 -4.45
N ILE A 150 10.93 -21.64 -4.26
CA ILE A 150 10.67 -20.56 -5.21
C ILE A 150 11.54 -19.37 -4.82
N LEU A 151 12.37 -18.92 -5.74
CA LEU A 151 13.15 -17.71 -5.63
C LEU A 151 12.39 -16.56 -6.30
N VAL A 152 12.14 -15.51 -5.52
CA VAL A 152 11.49 -14.26 -5.94
C VAL A 152 12.54 -13.17 -6.04
N LEU A 153 12.76 -12.63 -7.23
CA LEU A 153 13.78 -11.64 -7.52
C LEU A 153 13.15 -10.32 -7.94
N LEU A 154 13.52 -9.23 -7.25
CA LEU A 154 13.13 -7.88 -7.66
C LEU A 154 14.07 -7.38 -8.76
N SER A 155 13.52 -7.13 -9.95
CA SER A 155 14.29 -6.69 -11.10
C SER A 155 14.89 -5.29 -10.92
N ASN A 156 15.97 -5.03 -11.64
CA ASN A 156 16.56 -3.69 -11.80
C ASN A 156 16.94 -2.96 -10.50
N PHE A 157 17.24 -3.69 -9.42
CA PHE A 157 17.57 -3.14 -8.11
C PHE A 157 18.56 -1.96 -8.15
N LYS A 158 19.67 -2.07 -8.90
CA LYS A 158 20.68 -1.01 -9.01
C LYS A 158 20.16 0.25 -9.71
N LYS A 159 19.32 0.10 -10.74
CA LYS A 159 18.68 1.23 -11.43
C LYS A 159 17.69 1.91 -10.49
N LEU A 160 16.79 1.13 -9.87
CA LEU A 160 15.80 1.62 -8.93
C LEU A 160 16.42 2.31 -7.70
N LYS A 161 17.59 1.84 -7.25
CA LYS A 161 18.37 2.46 -6.17
C LYS A 161 18.98 3.81 -6.60
N LYS A 162 19.49 3.91 -7.83
CA LYS A 162 20.03 5.16 -8.39
C LYS A 162 18.97 6.21 -8.64
N GLU A 163 17.78 5.79 -9.06
CA GLU A 163 16.62 6.65 -9.33
C GLU A 163 15.84 7.02 -8.05
N TYR A 164 16.33 6.63 -6.87
CA TYR A 164 15.64 6.83 -5.57
C TYR A 164 14.22 6.25 -5.50
N ILE A 165 13.87 5.34 -6.41
CA ILE A 165 12.61 4.60 -6.36
C ILE A 165 12.63 3.60 -5.21
N LEU A 166 13.80 2.96 -4.97
CA LEU A 166 14.10 2.13 -3.80
C LEU A 166 15.03 2.89 -2.84
N ASP A 167 14.49 3.85 -2.11
CA ASP A 167 15.18 4.57 -1.03
C ASP A 167 15.52 3.67 0.18
N ILE A 168 16.11 4.24 1.24
CA ILE A 168 16.50 3.49 2.44
C ILE A 168 15.29 2.85 3.12
N ASP A 169 14.18 3.58 3.23
CA ASP A 169 12.99 3.13 3.95
C ASP A 169 12.31 1.96 3.23
N LYS A 170 12.13 2.07 1.92
CA LYS A 170 11.58 0.98 1.10
C LYS A 170 12.43 -0.28 1.14
N ARG A 171 13.76 -0.13 1.13
CA ARG A 171 14.68 -1.28 1.29
C ARG A 171 14.56 -1.90 2.67
N ASN A 172 14.36 -1.11 3.72
CA ASN A 172 14.14 -1.63 5.07
C ASN A 172 12.82 -2.41 5.15
N ILE A 173 11.75 -1.90 4.53
CA ILE A 173 10.46 -2.61 4.45
C ILE A 173 10.61 -3.93 3.68
N LEU A 174 11.31 -3.93 2.53
CA LEU A 174 11.59 -5.15 1.78
C LEU A 174 12.35 -6.19 2.62
N LYS A 175 13.32 -5.76 3.44
CA LYS A 175 14.02 -6.66 4.38
C LYS A 175 13.08 -7.24 5.43
N LEU A 176 12.14 -6.45 5.96
CA LEU A 176 11.11 -6.92 6.90
C LEU A 176 10.10 -7.89 6.27
N ILE A 177 9.91 -7.82 4.94
CA ILE A 177 9.09 -8.79 4.19
C ILE A 177 9.85 -10.12 3.99
N GLY A 178 11.20 -10.09 4.04
CA GLY A 178 12.05 -11.26 3.92
C GLY A 178 13.07 -11.19 2.77
N PHE A 179 13.10 -10.10 2.00
CA PHE A 179 14.08 -9.93 0.93
C PHE A 179 15.48 -9.67 1.50
N ARG A 180 16.49 -10.26 0.84
CA ARG A 180 17.91 -10.10 1.16
C ARG A 180 18.65 -9.60 -0.07
N GLU A 181 19.64 -8.74 0.15
CA GLU A 181 20.51 -8.29 -0.94
C GLU A 181 21.48 -9.40 -1.31
N ASP A 182 21.38 -9.89 -2.54
CA ASP A 182 22.39 -10.73 -3.15
C ASP A 182 23.43 -9.86 -3.85
N LYS A 183 24.67 -9.89 -3.35
CA LYS A 183 25.77 -9.07 -3.89
C LYS A 183 26.27 -9.57 -5.24
N GLN A 184 26.15 -10.86 -5.53
CA GLN A 184 26.63 -11.46 -6.77
C GLN A 184 25.65 -11.17 -7.91
N MET A 185 24.36 -11.37 -7.66
CA MET A 185 23.29 -11.04 -8.62
C MET A 185 22.95 -9.56 -8.65
N ASN A 186 23.42 -8.80 -7.65
CA ASN A 186 23.09 -7.39 -7.47
C ASN A 186 21.56 -7.16 -7.51
N ALA A 187 20.86 -7.98 -6.74
CA ALA A 187 19.40 -8.06 -6.71
C ALA A 187 18.89 -8.21 -5.27
N LEU A 188 17.60 -7.94 -5.05
CA LEU A 188 16.91 -8.33 -3.83
C LEU A 188 16.20 -9.66 -4.09
N ILE A 189 16.51 -10.67 -3.28
CA ILE A 189 15.98 -12.02 -3.40
C ILE A 189 15.19 -12.41 -2.16
N LEU A 190 14.08 -13.12 -2.34
CA LEU A 190 13.35 -13.80 -1.29
C LEU A 190 13.22 -15.27 -1.69
N THR A 191 13.47 -16.18 -0.76
CA THR A 191 13.27 -17.61 -0.97
C THR A 191 12.02 -18.06 -0.23
N TYR A 192 11.21 -18.85 -0.90
CA TYR A 192 9.98 -19.43 -0.37
C TYR A 192 10.07 -20.95 -0.46
N ASP A 193 10.03 -21.62 0.68
CA ASP A 193 10.10 -23.08 0.77
C ASP A 193 8.79 -23.71 0.26
N LEU A 194 8.91 -24.71 -0.61
CA LEU A 194 7.78 -25.50 -1.10
C LEU A 194 7.44 -26.68 -0.18
N ALA A 195 8.13 -26.88 0.94
CA ALA A 195 7.78 -27.87 1.94
C ALA A 195 6.35 -27.65 2.44
N GLY A 196 5.43 -28.53 2.05
CA GLY A 196 4.02 -28.41 2.40
C GLY A 196 3.25 -27.34 1.62
N PHE A 197 3.73 -26.94 0.43
CA PHE A 197 3.00 -26.06 -0.48
C PHE A 197 1.60 -26.62 -0.78
N ARG A 198 0.56 -25.82 -0.50
CA ARG A 198 -0.85 -26.18 -0.74
C ARG A 198 -1.57 -25.16 -1.61
N ASP A 199 -1.22 -23.89 -1.46
CA ASP A 199 -1.83 -22.78 -2.18
C ASP A 199 -0.83 -21.64 -2.35
N ALA A 200 -1.17 -20.70 -3.24
CA ALA A 200 -0.36 -19.53 -3.54
C ALA A 200 -0.63 -18.36 -2.58
N ILE A 201 -1.45 -18.52 -1.54
CA ILE A 201 -1.84 -17.44 -0.62
C ILE A 201 -0.62 -16.79 0.04
N PRO A 202 0.38 -17.54 0.56
CA PRO A 202 1.58 -16.94 1.15
C PRO A 202 2.36 -16.05 0.16
N LEU A 203 2.47 -16.47 -1.10
CA LEU A 203 3.14 -15.69 -2.14
C LEU A 203 2.33 -14.45 -2.54
N LYS A 204 0.99 -14.58 -2.63
CA LYS A 204 0.09 -13.44 -2.82
C LYS A 204 0.25 -12.43 -1.68
N GLN A 205 0.31 -12.86 -0.43
CA GLN A 205 0.54 -11.99 0.73
C GLN A 205 1.88 -11.24 0.63
N ILE A 206 2.96 -11.92 0.25
CA ILE A 206 4.27 -11.28 0.02
C ILE A 206 4.15 -10.20 -1.05
N ILE A 207 3.52 -10.49 -2.19
CA ILE A 207 3.37 -9.55 -3.30
C ILE A 207 2.48 -8.37 -2.91
N SER A 208 1.38 -8.62 -2.20
CA SER A 208 0.52 -7.56 -1.68
C SER A 208 1.32 -6.62 -0.78
N ARG A 209 2.14 -7.15 0.13
CA ARG A 209 3.03 -6.31 0.97
C ARG A 209 4.04 -5.54 0.14
N VAL A 210 4.61 -6.11 -0.91
CA VAL A 210 5.49 -5.36 -1.82
C VAL A 210 4.72 -4.22 -2.51
N ILE A 211 3.54 -4.49 -3.05
CA ILE A 211 2.72 -3.48 -3.75
C ILE A 211 2.30 -2.35 -2.81
N PHE A 212 1.80 -2.71 -1.64
CA PHE A 212 1.13 -1.79 -0.74
C PHE A 212 2.07 -1.17 0.29
N ASP A 213 2.94 -1.94 0.94
CA ASP A 213 3.85 -1.43 1.98
C ASP A 213 5.06 -0.71 1.36
N VAL A 214 5.54 -1.14 0.17
CA VAL A 214 6.77 -0.61 -0.44
C VAL A 214 6.46 0.45 -1.51
N PHE A 215 5.48 0.19 -2.38
CA PHE A 215 5.19 1.05 -3.53
C PHE A 215 3.90 1.87 -3.39
N ASN A 216 3.17 1.73 -2.29
CA ASN A 216 1.95 2.50 -1.95
C ASN A 216 0.83 2.43 -3.00
N PHE A 217 0.76 1.39 -3.85
CA PHE A 217 -0.20 1.18 -4.95
C PHE A 217 -0.26 2.28 -6.03
N GLN A 218 -0.37 3.55 -5.64
CA GLN A 218 -0.49 4.74 -6.49
C GLN A 218 0.72 5.01 -7.39
N ASN A 219 1.88 4.41 -7.11
CA ASN A 219 3.08 4.52 -7.94
C ASN A 219 3.18 3.44 -9.03
N LEU A 220 2.19 2.54 -9.11
CA LEU A 220 2.13 1.49 -10.12
C LEU A 220 1.22 1.97 -11.25
N ASP A 221 1.69 1.82 -12.50
CA ASP A 221 0.82 2.04 -13.66
C ASP A 221 -0.37 1.06 -13.61
N ASN A 222 -1.54 1.48 -14.09
CA ASN A 222 -2.80 0.73 -14.02
C ASN A 222 -2.81 -0.62 -14.78
N GLN A 223 -1.68 -1.08 -15.34
CA GLN A 223 -1.57 -2.38 -16.02
C GLN A 223 -0.44 -3.21 -15.42
N THR A 224 -0.79 -4.01 -14.41
CA THR A 224 0.03 -5.15 -13.99
C THR A 224 -0.13 -6.28 -15.01
N THR A 225 0.97 -6.95 -15.39
CA THR A 225 0.90 -8.08 -16.33
C THR A 225 1.77 -9.24 -15.90
N LEU A 226 1.30 -10.45 -16.16
CA LEU A 226 2.04 -11.69 -15.93
C LEU A 226 2.62 -12.20 -17.26
N GLN A 227 3.89 -12.62 -17.25
CA GLN A 227 4.60 -13.19 -18.40
C GLN A 227 5.17 -14.55 -18.00
N ILE A 228 4.83 -15.61 -18.74
CA ILE A 228 5.24 -16.99 -18.46
C ILE A 228 6.38 -17.39 -19.40
N PHE A 229 7.42 -18.02 -18.86
CA PHE A 229 8.55 -18.56 -19.59
C PHE A 229 8.57 -20.08 -19.43
N LYS A 230 8.51 -20.78 -20.57
CA LYS A 230 8.52 -22.24 -20.66
C LYS A 230 9.91 -22.75 -20.95
#